data_AF-A0AA88YQY1-F1
#
_entry.id   AF-A0AA88YQY1-F1
#
_cell.length_a   1.000
_cell.length_b   1.000
_cell.length_c   1.000
_cell.angle_alpha   90.00
_cell.angle_beta   90.00
_cell.angle_gamma   90.00
#
_symmetry.space_group_name_H-M   'P 1'
#
loop_
_entity.id
_entity.type
_entity.pdbx_description
1 polymer ?
#
loop_
_entity_poly.entity_id
_entity_poly.type
_entity_poly.pdbx_seq_one_letter_code
_entity_poly.pdbx_strand_id
1 'polypeptide(L)'
;MSVQFVVSSFISGIGQLVVLTKIDKIEKVVETEVDKVFYSRDIQSCVEKFAESFGLPAGYILPMKNYAQESSRNTELEILTLYNFQQLLARVDDVLTNLKDNTD
;
A
#
# COMPACT_ATOMS: atom_id res chain seq x y z
N MET A 1 -15.73 -12.08 2.32
CA MET A 1 -15.60 -10.90 3.19
C MET A 1 -15.30 -9.72 2.29
N SER A 2 -16.29 -8.87 2.02
CA SER A 2 -16.18 -7.80 1.04
C SER A 2 -15.24 -6.72 1.55
N VAL A 3 -14.15 -6.48 0.82
CA VAL A 3 -13.37 -5.25 0.97
C VAL A 3 -14.14 -4.18 0.20
N GLN A 4 -14.70 -3.20 0.90
CA GLN A 4 -15.30 -2.04 0.25
C GLN A 4 -14.18 -1.13 -0.21
N PHE A 5 -14.07 -0.95 -1.52
CA PHE A 5 -13.17 0.02 -2.13
C PHE A 5 -13.96 1.31 -2.40
N VAL A 6 -13.50 2.41 -1.84
CA VAL A 6 -13.94 3.74 -2.26
C VAL A 6 -13.17 4.05 -3.53
N VAL A 7 -13.78 3.79 -4.68
CA VAL A 7 -13.28 4.28 -5.97
C VAL A 7 -13.82 5.70 -6.13
N SER A 8 -13.01 6.70 -5.78
CA SER A 8 -13.26 8.05 -6.25
C SER A 8 -12.70 8.13 -7.67
N SER A 9 -13.54 8.61 -8.59
CA SER A 9 -13.20 8.92 -9.98
C SER A 9 -11.78 9.49 -10.12
N PHE A 10 -11.05 9.11 -11.18
CA PHE A 10 -9.72 9.64 -11.50
C PHE A 10 -9.75 11.17 -11.52
N ILE A 11 -9.36 11.81 -10.41
CA ILE A 11 -9.13 13.24 -10.40
C ILE A 11 -7.72 13.43 -10.94
N SER A 12 -7.63 13.75 -12.23
CA SER A 12 -6.37 14.14 -12.87
C SER A 12 -5.75 15.30 -12.07
N GLY A 13 -4.51 15.13 -11.61
CA GLY A 13 -3.81 16.10 -10.74
C GLY A 13 -3.73 15.73 -9.25
N ILE A 14 -4.37 14.65 -8.79
CA ILE A 14 -4.17 14.12 -7.43
C ILE A 14 -3.25 12.90 -7.49
N GLY A 15 -2.16 12.90 -6.72
CA GLY A 15 -1.32 11.72 -6.55
C GLY A 15 -2.10 10.59 -5.89
N GLN A 16 -2.18 9.45 -6.56
CA GLN A 16 -2.89 8.27 -6.05
C GLN A 16 -1.91 7.24 -5.51
N LEU A 17 -2.24 6.70 -4.35
CA LEU A 17 -1.55 5.60 -3.68
C LEU A 17 -2.60 4.74 -2.98
N VAL A 18 -2.48 3.43 -3.08
CA VAL A 18 -3.44 2.48 -2.51
C VAL A 18 -2.75 1.69 -1.41
N VAL A 19 -3.34 1.67 -0.21
CA VAL A 19 -2.90 0.77 0.86
C VAL A 19 -3.75 -0.49 0.83
N LEU A 20 -3.13 -1.61 0.44
CA LEU A 20 -3.76 -2.93 0.40
C LEU A 20 -3.69 -3.57 1.79
N THR A 21 -4.80 -3.49 2.53
CA THR A 21 -4.86 -3.97 3.91
C THR A 21 -5.19 -5.46 4.04
N LYS A 22 -4.92 -6.02 5.22
CA LYS A 22 -5.26 -7.41 5.60
C LYS A 22 -4.57 -8.48 4.76
N ILE A 23 -3.31 -8.24 4.41
CA ILE A 23 -2.48 -9.17 3.63
C ILE A 23 -2.25 -10.52 4.34
N ASP A 24 -2.37 -10.56 5.67
CA ASP A 24 -2.41 -11.77 6.49
C ASP A 24 -3.53 -12.75 6.11
N LYS A 25 -4.59 -12.25 5.46
CA LYS A 25 -5.69 -13.09 4.94
C LYS A 25 -5.43 -13.65 3.55
N ILE A 26 -4.47 -13.08 2.83
CA ILE A 26 -4.05 -13.55 1.51
C ILE A 26 -3.13 -14.75 1.70
N GLU A 27 -2.12 -14.60 2.55
CA GLU A 27 -1.19 -15.67 2.87
C GLU A 27 -0.97 -15.75 4.38
N LYS A 28 -1.25 -16.93 4.95
CA LYS A 28 -1.20 -17.14 6.40
C LYS A 28 0.21 -16.99 6.97
N VAL A 29 1.26 -17.22 6.18
CA VAL A 29 2.65 -17.06 6.63
C VAL A 29 2.93 -15.62 7.09
N VAL A 30 2.24 -14.64 6.49
CA VAL A 30 2.40 -13.19 6.77
C VAL A 30 1.72 -12.80 8.09
N GLU A 31 0.88 -13.68 8.66
CA GLU A 31 0.34 -13.49 10.01
C GLU A 31 1.48 -13.44 11.04
N THR A 32 2.49 -14.30 10.89
CA THR A 32 3.62 -14.45 11.81
C THR A 32 4.94 -13.87 11.28
N GLU A 33 5.14 -13.87 9.95
CA GLU A 33 6.39 -13.46 9.30
C GLU A 33 6.10 -12.27 8.35
N VAL A 34 5.98 -11.07 8.94
CA VAL A 34 5.60 -9.84 8.21
C VAL A 34 6.70 -9.38 7.24
N ASP A 35 7.95 -9.76 7.45
CA ASP A 35 9.08 -9.51 6.56
C ASP A 35 8.92 -10.22 5.19
N LYS A 36 8.15 -11.32 5.13
CA LYS A 36 7.88 -12.06 3.88
C LYS A 36 6.94 -11.35 2.92
N VAL A 37 6.35 -10.22 3.31
CA VAL A 37 5.39 -9.46 2.48
C VAL A 37 5.93 -9.14 1.09
N PHE A 38 7.21 -8.79 0.96
CA PHE A 38 7.83 -8.45 -0.33
C PHE A 38 8.38 -9.66 -1.10
N TYR A 39 8.43 -10.84 -0.47
CA TYR A 39 8.95 -12.08 -1.07
C TYR A 39 7.84 -13.07 -1.43
N SER A 40 6.63 -12.84 -0.91
CA SER A 40 5.44 -13.65 -1.18
C SER A 40 4.98 -13.47 -2.62
N ARG A 41 4.93 -14.57 -3.38
CA ARG A 41 4.36 -14.61 -4.73
C ARG A 41 2.85 -14.34 -4.73
N ASP A 42 2.14 -14.76 -3.70
CA ASP A 42 0.69 -14.58 -3.62
C ASP A 42 0.32 -13.12 -3.32
N ILE A 43 1.08 -12.46 -2.44
CA ILE A 43 0.95 -11.01 -2.21
C ILE A 43 1.32 -10.23 -3.46
N GLN A 44 2.45 -10.58 -4.11
CA GLN A 44 2.86 -9.92 -5.34
C GLN A 44 1.78 -10.04 -6.44
N SER A 45 1.25 -11.24 -6.66
CA SER A 45 0.16 -11.44 -7.63
C SER A 45 -1.10 -10.67 -7.26
N CYS A 46 -1.40 -10.52 -5.97
CA CYS A 46 -2.51 -9.70 -5.51
C CYS A 46 -2.27 -8.22 -5.81
N VAL A 47 -1.08 -7.71 -5.50
CA VAL A 47 -0.66 -6.33 -5.82
C VAL A 47 -0.78 -6.05 -7.31
N GLU A 48 -0.28 -6.95 -8.17
CA GLU A 48 -0.36 -6.82 -9.63
C GLU A 48 -1.81 -6.77 -10.12
N LYS A 49 -2.67 -7.68 -9.65
CA LYS A 49 -4.11 -7.69 -10.01
C LYS A 49 -4.82 -6.41 -9.56
N PHE A 50 -4.49 -5.90 -8.38
CA PHE A 50 -5.01 -4.61 -7.91
C PHE A 50 -4.52 -3.45 -8.78
N ALA A 51 -3.23 -3.42 -9.08
CA ALA A 51 -2.63 -2.41 -9.95
C ALA A 51 -3.34 -2.36 -11.31
N GLU A 52 -3.51 -3.52 -11.96
CA GLU A 52 -4.24 -3.66 -13.22
C GLU A 52 -5.70 -3.20 -13.10
N SER A 53 -6.40 -3.62 -12.05
CA SER A 53 -7.83 -3.28 -11.84
C SER A 53 -8.05 -1.79 -11.63
N PHE A 54 -7.08 -1.09 -11.05
CA PHE A 54 -7.15 0.34 -10.77
C PHE A 54 -6.44 1.20 -11.82
N GLY A 55 -5.80 0.58 -12.83
CA GLY A 55 -5.02 1.31 -13.85
C GLY A 55 -3.80 2.04 -13.25
N LEU A 56 -3.21 1.49 -12.19
CA LEU A 56 -2.07 2.08 -11.49
C LEU A 56 -0.81 1.23 -11.69
N PRO A 57 0.41 1.80 -11.59
CA PRO A 57 1.63 1.02 -11.47
C PRO A 57 1.61 0.15 -10.21
N ALA A 58 2.19 -1.05 -10.26
CA ALA A 58 2.24 -1.96 -9.11
C ALA A 58 2.89 -1.33 -7.86
N GLY A 59 3.90 -0.48 -8.05
CA GLY A 59 4.55 0.25 -6.96
C GLY A 59 3.65 1.25 -6.21
N TYR A 60 2.43 1.49 -6.71
CA TYR A 60 1.46 2.39 -6.05
C TYR A 60 0.51 1.62 -5.14
N ILE A 61 0.59 0.29 -5.13
CA ILE A 61 -0.15 -0.58 -4.22
C ILE A 61 0.77 -0.99 -3.09
N LEU A 62 0.50 -0.49 -1.89
CA LEU A 62 1.30 -0.71 -0.70
C LEU A 62 0.66 -1.80 0.18
N PRO A 63 1.23 -3.02 0.23
CA PRO A 63 0.72 -4.06 1.10
C PRO A 63 0.87 -3.69 2.57
N MET A 64 -0.16 -3.94 3.38
CA MET A 64 -0.16 -3.66 4.81
C MET A 64 -0.94 -4.73 5.57
N LYS A 65 -0.36 -5.25 6.65
CA LYS A 65 -1.09 -6.02 7.65
C LYS A 65 -1.77 -5.04 8.61
N ASN A 66 -3.04 -5.29 8.94
CA ASN A 66 -3.75 -4.41 9.86
C ASN A 66 -3.37 -4.71 11.31
N TYR A 67 -3.19 -3.65 12.11
CA TYR A 67 -3.18 -3.76 13.57
C TYR A 67 -4.60 -4.14 14.05
N ALA A 68 -4.83 -5.42 14.33
CA ALA A 68 -6.12 -5.91 14.83
C ALA A 68 -6.03 -6.72 16.13
N GLN A 69 -4.92 -7.42 16.37
CA GLN A 69 -4.73 -8.36 17.49
C GLN A 69 -3.28 -8.34 18.03
N GLU A 70 -2.53 -7.26 17.82
CA GLU A 70 -1.14 -7.23 18.29
C GLU A 70 -1.10 -6.92 19.79
N SER A 71 -0.88 -7.95 20.60
CA SER A 71 -0.71 -7.84 22.06
C SER A 71 0.74 -7.56 22.48
N SER A 72 1.67 -7.53 21.53
CA SER A 72 3.11 -7.34 21.76
C SER A 72 3.75 -6.44 20.70
N ARG A 73 4.92 -5.89 21.01
CA ARG A 73 5.75 -5.07 20.11
C ARG A 73 6.20 -5.91 18.91
N ASN A 74 5.72 -5.60 17.71
CA ASN A 74 6.09 -6.28 16.46
C ASN A 74 6.90 -5.33 15.59
N THR A 75 8.23 -5.47 15.63
CA THR A 75 9.14 -4.56 14.93
C THR A 75 9.00 -4.66 13.42
N GLU A 76 8.72 -5.84 12.88
CA GLU A 76 8.52 -6.06 11.46
C GLU A 76 7.27 -5.35 10.95
N LEU A 77 6.18 -5.35 11.73
CA LEU A 77 4.99 -4.58 11.39
C LEU A 77 5.21 -3.07 11.52
N GLU A 78 5.96 -2.62 12.53
CA GLU A 78 6.36 -1.22 12.66
C GLU A 78 7.20 -0.76 11.46
N ILE A 79 8.18 -1.57 11.02
CA ILE A 79 9.01 -1.30 9.84
C ILE A 79 8.14 -1.22 8.58
N LEU A 80 7.25 -2.19 8.35
CA LEU A 80 6.34 -2.17 7.20
C LEU A 80 5.42 -0.94 7.22
N THR A 81 4.94 -0.56 8.40
CA THR A 81 4.10 0.63 8.58
C THR A 81 4.88 1.90 8.25
N LEU A 82 6.07 2.06 8.81
CA LEU A 82 6.92 3.22 8.56
C LEU A 82 7.33 3.32 7.09
N TYR A 83 7.66 2.19 6.46
CA TYR A 83 7.93 2.13 5.03
C TYR A 83 6.74 2.66 4.22
N ASN A 84 5.52 2.17 4.49
CA ASN A 84 4.32 2.62 3.77
C ASN A 84 4.04 4.13 3.98
N PHE A 85 4.28 4.65 5.19
CA PHE A 85 4.18 6.08 5.46
C PHE A 85 5.23 6.89 4.69
N GLN A 86 6.48 6.43 4.60
CA GLN A 86 7.52 7.08 3.81
C GLN A 86 7.14 7.15 2.33
N GLN A 87 6.63 6.05 1.76
CA GLN A 87 6.16 6.02 0.39
C GLN A 87 5.02 7.02 0.15
N LEU A 88 4.10 7.16 1.12
CA LEU A 88 3.02 8.14 1.03
C LEU A 88 3.53 9.59 1.07
N LEU A 89 4.45 9.90 1.98
CA LEU A 89 5.04 11.24 2.09
C LEU A 89 5.84 11.61 0.85
N ALA A 90 6.67 10.69 0.33
CA ALA A 90 7.42 10.89 -0.91
C ALA A 90 6.46 11.22 -2.07
N ARG A 91 5.33 10.53 -2.15
CA ARG A 91 4.34 10.77 -3.20
C ARG A 91 3.66 12.13 -3.07
N VAL A 92 3.37 12.57 -1.85
CA VAL A 92 2.84 13.91 -1.59
C VAL A 92 3.85 14.97 -2.04
N ASP A 93 5.13 14.77 -1.73
CA ASP A 93 6.20 15.69 -2.12
C ASP A 93 6.36 15.78 -3.65
N ASP A 94 6.30 14.65 -4.35
CA ASP A 94 6.29 14.61 -5.82
C ASP A 94 5.14 15.44 -6.40
N VAL A 95 3.91 15.27 -5.87
CA VAL A 95 2.74 16.00 -6.34
C VAL A 95 2.91 17.50 -6.10
N LEU A 96 3.35 17.89 -4.90
CA LEU A 96 3.56 19.29 -4.56
C LEU A 96 4.63 19.95 -5.42
N THR A 97 5.71 19.22 -5.74
CA THR A 97 6.78 19.69 -6.64
C THR A 97 6.26 19.91 -8.04
N ASN A 98 5.55 18.90 -8.60
CA ASN A 98 4.94 19.03 -9.92
C ASN A 98 3.94 20.19 -10.01
N LEU A 99 3.17 20.46 -8.95
CA LEU A 99 2.23 21.59 -8.94
C LEU A 99 2.95 22.95 -8.97
N LYS A 100 4.10 23.08 -8.28
CA LYS A 100 4.89 24.32 -8.30
C LYS A 100 5.47 24.59 -9.69
N ASP A 101 6.04 23.56 -10.33
CA ASP A 101 6.68 23.70 -11.65
C ASP A 101 5.70 24.07 -12.77
N ASN A 102 4.39 23.82 -12.60
CA ASN A 102 3.36 24.21 -13.56
C ASN A 102 2.82 25.64 -13.36
N THR A 103 3.34 26.39 -12.38
CA THR A 103 2.85 27.74 -12.03
C THR A 103 3.84 28.87 -12.37
N ASP A 104 5.03 28.53 -12.88
CA ASP A 104 6.05 29.45 -13.42
C ASP A 104 5.98 29.52 -14.96
#